data_AF-A0A7S0V8E2-F1
#
_entry.id   AF-A0A7S0V8E2-F1
#
_cell.length_a   1.000
_cell.length_b   1.000
_cell.length_c   1.000
_cell.angle_alpha   90.00
_cell.angle_beta   90.00
_cell.angle_gamma   90.00
#
_symmetry.space_group_name_H-M   'P 1'
#
loop_
_entity.id
_entity.type
_entity.pdbx_description
1 polymer ?
#
loop_
_entity_poly.entity_id
_entity_poly.type
_entity_poly.pdbx_seq_one_letter_code
_entity_poly.pdbx_strand_id
1 'polypeptide(L)'
;ADWSPSGKEFVVVYGFTPAKATLFDMKCKPVFDYGTGSRNTVLWAPHGRFLVLGGFGNISGNMEFWDNNRKKQLSAVKAPGSTNYSWSPCSRFFLTATLFPRLRVDNGFKVWKYDGRQVHMQESNDEMYQVTWRPVPEGAFPDRPASPNAGKDVSSSGSPAGGKDVSSS
;
A
#
# COMPACT_ATOMS: atom_id res chain seq x y z
N ALA A 1 12.33 -2.45 -8.55
CA ALA A 1 12.61 -3.56 -7.62
C ALA A 1 12.94 -2.96 -6.26
N ASP A 2 12.73 -3.70 -5.17
CA ASP A 2 13.09 -3.26 -3.83
C ASP A 2 13.55 -4.45 -2.97
N TRP A 3 14.58 -4.22 -2.17
CA TRP A 3 15.20 -5.23 -1.32
C TRP A 3 14.49 -5.30 0.02
N SER A 4 14.27 -6.51 0.52
CA SER A 4 13.86 -6.66 1.92
C SER A 4 14.96 -6.08 2.82
N PRO A 5 14.61 -5.46 3.96
CA PRO A 5 15.58 -4.95 4.93
C PRO A 5 16.55 -6.01 5.45
N SER A 6 16.17 -7.29 5.38
CA SER A 6 17.04 -8.41 5.76
C SER A 6 18.18 -8.67 4.76
N GLY A 7 18.09 -8.13 3.54
CA GLY A 7 19.01 -8.39 2.43
C GLY A 7 18.90 -9.80 1.81
N LYS A 8 18.01 -10.67 2.30
CA LYS A 8 17.94 -12.08 1.88
C LYS A 8 17.02 -12.34 0.68
N GLU A 9 16.13 -11.40 0.41
CA GLU A 9 15.14 -11.47 -0.67
C GLU A 9 14.80 -10.08 -1.18
N PHE A 10 14.29 -10.01 -2.41
CA PHE A 10 13.89 -8.77 -3.07
C PHE A 10 12.69 -9.00 -3.98
N VAL A 11 11.90 -7.96 -4.20
CA VAL A 11 10.75 -8.00 -5.11
C VAL A 11 11.06 -7.22 -6.36
N VAL A 12 10.74 -7.79 -7.51
CA VAL A 12 10.81 -7.12 -8.82
C VAL A 12 9.41 -6.97 -9.36
N VAL A 13 9.07 -5.75 -9.80
CA VAL A 13 7.89 -5.46 -10.62
C VAL A 13 8.37 -5.29 -12.06
N TYR A 14 7.85 -6.08 -13.01
CA TYR A 14 8.37 -6.14 -14.38
C TYR A 14 7.31 -6.58 -15.41
N GLY A 15 7.65 -6.38 -16.68
CA GLY A 15 6.77 -6.68 -17.81
C GLY A 15 5.87 -5.51 -18.20
N PHE A 16 4.98 -5.75 -19.16
CA PHE A 16 4.00 -4.78 -19.64
C PHE A 16 2.74 -4.80 -18.76
N THR A 17 2.00 -3.70 -18.73
CA THR A 17 0.77 -3.58 -17.93
C THR A 17 -0.30 -4.57 -18.42
N PRO A 18 -0.90 -5.40 -17.54
CA PRO A 18 -0.67 -5.47 -16.08
C PRO A 18 0.65 -6.18 -15.74
N ALA A 19 1.51 -5.48 -14.98
CA ALA A 19 2.87 -5.91 -14.67
C ALA A 19 2.87 -7.08 -13.66
N LYS A 20 3.82 -7.99 -13.84
CA LYS A 20 4.10 -9.06 -12.88
C LYS A 20 4.87 -8.50 -11.68
N ALA A 21 4.68 -9.10 -10.51
CA ALA A 21 5.57 -8.88 -9.39
C ALA A 21 5.92 -10.20 -8.74
N THR A 22 7.21 -10.41 -8.48
CA THR A 22 7.73 -11.68 -8.00
C THR A 22 8.80 -11.42 -6.94
N LEU A 23 8.73 -12.19 -5.85
CA LEU A 23 9.74 -12.27 -4.81
C LEU A 23 10.83 -13.23 -5.23
N PHE A 24 12.08 -12.81 -5.11
CA PHE A 24 13.27 -13.61 -5.41
C PHE A 24 14.17 -13.71 -4.19
N ASP A 25 14.87 -14.84 -4.06
CA ASP A 25 15.96 -15.00 -3.10
C ASP A 25 17.27 -14.37 -3.63
N MET A 26 18.33 -14.37 -2.81
CA MET A 26 19.66 -13.87 -3.21
C MET A 26 20.29 -14.60 -4.43
N LYS A 27 19.77 -15.76 -4.82
CA LYS A 27 20.22 -16.53 -5.99
C LYS A 27 19.36 -16.26 -7.21
N CYS A 28 18.51 -15.23 -7.16
CA CYS A 28 17.54 -14.88 -8.20
C CYS A 28 16.54 -16.01 -8.49
N LYS A 29 16.28 -16.91 -7.53
CA LYS A 29 15.25 -17.93 -7.68
C LYS A 29 13.89 -17.35 -7.26
N PRO A 30 12.83 -17.54 -8.06
CA PRO A 30 11.51 -17.08 -7.69
C PRO A 30 11.00 -17.85 -6.47
N VAL A 31 10.62 -17.12 -5.43
CA VAL A 31 10.11 -17.64 -4.15
C VAL A 31 8.60 -17.54 -4.08
N PHE A 32 8.03 -16.44 -4.57
CA PHE A 32 6.59 -16.20 -4.53
C PHE A 32 6.16 -15.28 -5.67
N ASP A 33 5.04 -15.60 -6.31
CA ASP A 33 4.43 -14.78 -7.36
C ASP A 33 3.23 -14.01 -6.78
N TYR A 34 3.29 -12.67 -6.87
CA TYR A 34 2.21 -11.78 -6.45
C TYR A 34 1.16 -11.60 -7.58
N GLY A 35 1.26 -12.32 -8.69
CA GLY A 35 0.35 -12.28 -9.83
C GLY A 35 0.66 -11.17 -10.84
N THR A 36 -0.39 -10.61 -11.45
CA THR A 36 -0.31 -9.42 -12.30
C THR A 36 -1.20 -8.32 -11.75
N GLY A 37 -0.80 -7.07 -11.95
CA GLY A 37 -1.58 -5.92 -11.48
C GLY A 37 -1.15 -4.63 -12.15
N SER A 38 -1.96 -3.58 -11.98
CA SER A 38 -1.58 -2.23 -12.40
C SER A 38 -0.65 -1.61 -11.36
N ARG A 39 0.61 -2.05 -11.37
CA ARG A 39 1.64 -1.72 -10.39
C ARG A 39 2.96 -1.40 -11.08
N ASN A 40 3.69 -0.45 -10.51
CA ASN A 40 5.03 -0.04 -10.96
C ASN A 40 6.01 0.15 -9.80
N THR A 41 5.51 0.04 -8.56
CA THR A 41 6.24 0.36 -7.34
C THR A 41 6.12 -0.81 -6.36
N VAL A 42 7.21 -1.10 -5.67
CA VAL A 42 7.23 -1.96 -4.50
C VAL A 42 8.00 -1.25 -3.39
N LEU A 43 7.49 -1.33 -2.16
CA LEU A 43 8.06 -0.67 -0.99
C LEU A 43 7.99 -1.61 0.21
N TRP A 44 9.14 -2.00 0.73
CA TRP A 44 9.23 -2.76 1.98
C TRP A 44 9.07 -1.85 3.19
N ALA A 45 8.35 -2.36 4.20
CA ALA A 45 8.36 -1.76 5.52
C ALA A 45 9.72 -2.01 6.19
N PRO A 46 10.23 -1.09 7.04
CA PRO A 46 11.54 -1.21 7.69
C PRO A 46 11.85 -2.54 8.40
N HIS A 47 10.84 -3.24 8.94
CA HIS A 47 11.02 -4.54 9.61
C HIS A 47 10.92 -5.75 8.65
N GLY A 48 10.65 -5.53 7.37
CA GLY A 48 10.64 -6.57 6.34
C GLY A 48 9.44 -7.53 6.34
N ARG A 49 8.54 -7.45 7.32
CA ARG A 49 7.32 -8.27 7.34
C ARG A 49 6.27 -7.81 6.33
N PHE A 50 6.10 -6.50 6.17
CA PHE A 50 5.06 -5.92 5.32
C PHE A 50 5.68 -5.25 4.10
N LEU A 51 4.93 -5.24 3.01
CA LEU A 51 5.25 -4.48 1.82
C LEU A 51 3.99 -3.95 1.15
N VAL A 52 4.15 -2.89 0.36
CA VAL A 52 3.12 -2.36 -0.54
C VAL A 52 3.55 -2.57 -1.97
N LEU A 53 2.66 -3.15 -2.79
CA LEU A 53 2.74 -3.07 -4.25
C LEU A 53 1.80 -1.96 -4.71
N GLY A 54 2.34 -0.97 -5.40
CA GLY A 54 1.62 0.25 -5.77
C GLY A 54 1.72 0.58 -7.25
N GLY A 55 0.67 1.21 -7.78
CA GLY A 55 0.65 1.81 -9.11
C GLY A 55 0.50 3.32 -9.00
N PHE A 56 1.60 4.06 -9.01
CA PHE A 56 1.61 5.52 -8.84
C PHE A 56 2.01 6.26 -10.12
N GLY A 57 1.90 7.59 -10.12
CA GLY A 57 2.17 8.43 -11.30
C GLY A 57 1.01 8.38 -12.29
N ASN A 58 1.24 7.84 -13.50
CA ASN A 58 0.20 7.73 -14.53
C ASN A 58 -0.75 6.54 -14.33
N ILE A 59 -0.63 5.81 -13.22
CA ILE A 59 -1.50 4.70 -12.85
C ILE A 59 -2.49 5.18 -11.78
N SER A 60 -3.63 4.52 -11.65
CA SER A 60 -4.78 4.92 -10.84
C SER A 60 -4.56 5.03 -9.33
N GLY A 61 -3.37 4.76 -8.81
CA GLY A 61 -3.09 4.80 -7.37
C GLY A 61 -3.52 3.54 -6.62
N ASN A 62 -3.68 2.40 -7.30
CA ASN A 62 -4.00 1.13 -6.65
C ASN A 62 -2.82 0.70 -5.76
N MET A 63 -3.12 0.23 -4.55
CA MET A 63 -2.14 -0.25 -3.58
C MET A 63 -2.60 -1.57 -2.98
N GLU A 64 -1.71 -2.54 -2.91
CA GLU A 64 -1.93 -3.83 -2.27
C GLU A 64 -0.99 -3.94 -1.06
N PHE A 65 -1.56 -4.20 0.11
CA PHE A 65 -0.79 -4.45 1.33
C PHE A 65 -0.59 -5.95 1.51
N TRP A 66 0.66 -6.36 1.74
CA TRP A 66 1.03 -7.76 1.83
C TRP A 66 1.75 -8.09 3.14
N ASP A 67 1.42 -9.24 3.73
CA ASP A 67 2.20 -9.89 4.78
C ASP A 67 3.14 -10.91 4.12
N ASN A 68 4.43 -10.59 4.09
CA ASN A 68 5.46 -11.41 3.46
C ASN A 68 5.71 -12.71 4.22
N ASN A 69 5.57 -12.74 5.55
CA ASN A 69 5.78 -13.96 6.32
C ASN A 69 4.68 -14.99 6.02
N ARG A 70 3.45 -14.51 5.81
CA ARG A 70 2.29 -15.34 5.47
C ARG A 70 2.06 -15.49 3.97
N LYS A 71 2.84 -14.78 3.14
CA LYS A 71 2.66 -14.67 1.68
C LYS A 71 1.19 -14.37 1.31
N LYS A 72 0.58 -13.44 2.04
CA LYS A 72 -0.86 -13.15 1.96
C LYS A 72 -1.12 -11.67 1.72
N GLN A 73 -1.97 -11.37 0.75
CA GLN A 73 -2.54 -10.03 0.59
C GLN A 73 -3.49 -9.74 1.75
N LEU A 74 -3.24 -8.65 2.46
CA LEU A 74 -4.06 -8.19 3.58
C LEU A 74 -5.25 -7.37 3.07
N SER A 75 -5.01 -6.49 2.10
CA SER A 75 -6.04 -5.64 1.50
C SER A 75 -5.56 -5.04 0.18
N ALA A 76 -6.52 -4.53 -0.59
CA ALA A 76 -6.29 -3.70 -1.75
C ALA A 76 -7.12 -2.42 -1.60
N VAL A 77 -6.46 -1.27 -1.74
CA VAL A 77 -7.06 0.06 -1.59
C VAL A 77 -6.55 1.00 -2.68
N LYS A 78 -7.08 2.23 -2.72
CA LYS A 78 -6.72 3.22 -3.74
C LYS A 78 -6.35 4.55 -3.10
N ALA A 79 -5.20 5.10 -3.51
CA ALA A 79 -4.73 6.43 -3.17
C ALA A 79 -4.40 7.20 -4.47
N PRO A 80 -5.41 7.67 -5.20
CA PRO A 80 -5.22 8.38 -6.46
C PRO A 80 -4.46 9.69 -6.22
N GLY A 81 -3.69 10.13 -7.22
CA GLY A 81 -2.92 11.38 -7.11
C GLY A 81 -1.72 11.32 -6.16
N SER A 82 -1.39 10.14 -5.60
CA SER A 82 -0.24 10.03 -4.70
C SER A 82 1.07 10.25 -5.47
N THR A 83 1.82 11.25 -5.01
CA THR A 83 3.10 11.70 -5.56
C THR A 83 4.24 11.49 -4.58
N ASN A 84 3.92 11.37 -3.30
CA ASN A 84 4.83 10.95 -2.25
C ASN A 84 4.19 9.80 -1.46
N TYR A 85 5.01 8.83 -1.07
CA TYR A 85 4.55 7.66 -0.33
C TYR A 85 5.73 7.02 0.41
N SER A 86 5.50 6.57 1.64
CA SER A 86 6.55 5.96 2.45
C SER A 86 6.00 5.18 3.64
N TRP A 87 6.71 4.14 4.03
CA TRP A 87 6.45 3.45 5.29
C TRP A 87 6.91 4.29 6.49
N SER A 88 6.12 4.25 7.56
CA SER A 88 6.55 4.72 8.86
C SER A 88 7.73 3.91 9.39
N PRO A 89 8.63 4.50 10.20
CA PRO A 89 9.77 3.79 10.78
C PRO A 89 9.38 2.58 11.64
N CYS A 90 8.18 2.57 12.21
CA CYS A 90 7.67 1.46 13.02
C CYS A 90 6.99 0.35 12.18
N SER A 91 6.95 0.47 10.85
CA SER A 91 6.29 -0.49 9.93
C SER A 91 4.79 -0.73 10.18
N ARG A 92 4.13 0.14 10.94
CA ARG A 92 2.69 0.00 11.25
C ARG A 92 1.80 0.84 10.36
N PHE A 93 2.36 1.90 9.79
CA PHE A 93 1.65 2.86 8.97
C PHE A 93 2.36 3.09 7.65
N PHE A 94 1.58 3.41 6.63
CA PHE A 94 2.01 3.82 5.32
C PHE A 94 1.42 5.19 5.02
N LEU A 95 2.22 6.09 4.48
CA LEU A 95 1.84 7.44 4.10
C LEU A 95 1.64 7.48 2.59
N THR A 96 0.62 8.18 2.14
CA THR A 96 0.49 8.64 0.75
C THR A 96 0.12 10.11 0.74
N ALA A 97 0.69 10.90 -0.16
CA ALA A 97 0.42 12.32 -0.24
C ALA A 97 0.38 12.83 -1.69
N THR A 98 -0.48 13.80 -1.90
CA THR A 98 -0.58 14.60 -3.12
C THR A 98 0.11 15.93 -2.84
N LEU A 99 1.21 16.20 -3.54
CA LEU A 99 2.07 17.36 -3.27
C LEU A 99 2.17 18.29 -4.48
N PHE A 100 2.20 19.59 -4.18
CA PHE A 100 2.59 20.65 -5.10
C PHE A 100 4.11 20.60 -5.36
N PRO A 101 4.61 21.01 -6.56
CA PRO A 101 3.88 21.49 -7.74
C PRO A 101 3.40 20.38 -8.68
N ARG A 102 3.72 19.11 -8.39
CA ARG A 102 3.43 18.00 -9.29
C ARG A 102 1.93 17.86 -9.54
N LEU A 103 1.12 18.01 -8.50
CA LEU A 103 -0.33 18.14 -8.61
C LEU A 103 -0.76 19.43 -7.89
N ARG A 104 -1.62 20.20 -8.55
CA ARG A 104 -2.08 21.52 -8.08
C ARG A 104 -3.47 21.50 -7.43
N VAL A 105 -4.07 20.31 -7.34
CA VAL A 105 -5.39 20.07 -6.75
C VAL A 105 -5.29 18.91 -5.78
N ASP A 106 -6.25 18.80 -4.86
CA ASP A 106 -6.38 17.71 -3.89
C ASP A 106 -5.10 17.46 -3.07
N ASN A 107 -4.35 18.53 -2.78
CA ASN A 107 -3.16 18.47 -1.95
C ASN A 107 -3.51 18.02 -0.54
N GLY A 108 -2.66 17.21 0.05
CA GLY A 108 -2.95 16.57 1.33
C GLY A 108 -2.28 15.22 1.48
N PHE A 109 -2.58 14.53 2.57
CA PHE A 109 -2.05 13.20 2.83
C PHE A 109 -3.04 12.27 3.53
N LYS A 110 -2.79 10.98 3.38
CA LYS A 110 -3.52 9.88 4.02
C LYS A 110 -2.53 8.98 4.74
N VAL A 111 -2.92 8.52 5.91
CA VAL A 111 -2.19 7.51 6.68
C VAL A 111 -3.02 6.24 6.70
N TRP A 112 -2.39 5.17 6.25
CA TRP A 112 -2.94 3.83 6.19
C TRP A 112 -2.24 2.99 7.26
N LYS A 113 -2.96 2.11 7.92
CA LYS A 113 -2.34 1.04 8.70
C LYS A 113 -1.79 -0.04 7.77
N TYR A 114 -0.87 -0.87 8.24
CA TYR A 114 -0.25 -1.95 7.45
C TYR A 114 -1.25 -2.97 6.87
N ASP A 115 -2.49 -3.01 7.37
CA ASP A 115 -3.59 -3.82 6.84
C ASP A 115 -4.43 -3.05 5.79
N GLY A 116 -3.98 -1.87 5.38
CA GLY A 116 -4.61 -0.98 4.39
C GLY A 116 -5.79 -0.17 4.91
N ARG A 117 -6.17 -0.27 6.19
CA ARG A 117 -7.21 0.59 6.76
C ARG A 117 -6.73 2.03 6.85
N GLN A 118 -7.45 2.97 6.24
CA GLN A 118 -7.19 4.40 6.42
C GLN A 118 -7.47 4.78 7.88
N VAL A 119 -6.49 5.39 8.56
CA VAL A 119 -6.61 5.83 9.96
C VAL A 119 -6.58 7.35 10.11
N HIS A 120 -6.10 8.06 9.10
CA HIS A 120 -6.10 9.52 9.08
C HIS A 120 -6.08 10.04 7.65
N MET A 121 -6.67 11.22 7.46
CA MET A 121 -6.64 11.97 6.22
C MET A 121 -6.62 13.45 6.58
N GLN A 122 -5.74 14.19 5.94
CA GLN A 122 -5.65 15.63 6.06
C GLN A 122 -5.63 16.21 4.65
N GLU A 123 -6.64 17.02 4.35
CA GLU A 123 -6.67 17.85 3.16
C GLU A 123 -5.93 19.16 3.44
N SER A 124 -5.27 19.68 2.41
CA SER A 124 -4.63 21.00 2.44
C SER A 124 -5.46 21.93 1.58
N ASN A 125 -5.93 23.04 2.17
CA ASN A 125 -6.59 24.11 1.42
C ASN A 125 -5.59 24.94 0.60
N ASP A 126 -4.30 24.79 0.89
CA ASP A 126 -3.18 25.46 0.25
C ASP A 126 -2.23 24.46 -0.43
N GLU A 127 -1.18 24.99 -1.05
CA GLU A 127 -0.11 24.21 -1.67
C GLU A 127 0.68 23.41 -0.62
N MET A 128 0.63 22.08 -0.73
CA MET A 128 1.37 21.19 0.17
C MET A 128 2.66 20.71 -0.49
N TYR A 129 3.80 21.22 -0.03
CA TYR A 129 5.10 20.95 -0.67
C TYR A 129 5.78 19.67 -0.20
N GLN A 130 5.56 19.27 1.07
CA GLN A 130 6.25 18.12 1.66
C GLN A 130 5.46 17.54 2.83
N VAL A 131 5.55 16.21 2.97
CA VAL A 131 5.28 15.49 4.21
C VAL A 131 6.27 14.34 4.31
N THR A 132 6.71 14.06 5.53
CA THR A 132 7.56 12.92 5.81
C THR A 132 7.32 12.43 7.22
N TRP A 133 7.62 11.16 7.46
CA TRP A 133 7.75 10.66 8.81
C TRP A 133 8.92 11.33 9.50
N ARG A 134 8.77 11.62 10.80
CA ARG A 134 9.89 12.09 11.61
C ARG A 134 11.03 11.06 11.55
N PRO A 135 12.25 11.45 11.14
CA PRO A 135 13.39 10.56 11.16
C PRO A 135 13.67 10.06 12.58
N VAL A 136 14.02 8.80 12.70
CA VAL A 136 14.43 8.16 13.96
C VAL A 136 15.67 7.32 13.72
N PRO A 137 16.50 7.06 14.74
CA PRO A 137 17.59 6.10 14.65
C PRO A 137 17.09 4.72 14.22
N GLU A 138 17.93 3.96 13.54
CA GLU A 138 17.66 2.55 13.25
C GLU A 138 17.45 1.77 14.56
N GLY A 139 16.47 0.86 14.57
CA GLY A 139 16.12 0.10 15.77
C GLY A 139 15.36 0.88 16.86
N ALA A 140 14.99 2.15 16.62
CA ALA A 140 14.21 2.93 17.59
C ALA A 140 12.82 2.33 17.88
N PHE A 141 12.29 1.50 16.98
CA PHE A 141 11.05 0.77 17.17
C PHE A 141 11.34 -0.74 17.15
N PRO A 142 10.84 -1.52 18.13
CA PRO A 142 10.94 -2.97 18.07
C PRO A 142 9.94 -3.54 17.05
N ASP A 143 10.25 -4.70 16.46
CA ASP A 143 9.27 -5.46 15.68
C ASP A 143 8.15 -5.94 16.60
N ARG A 144 6.92 -5.51 16.32
CA ARG A 144 5.75 -5.84 17.12
C ARG A 144 4.86 -6.83 16.37
N PRO A 145 4.26 -7.81 17.07
CA PRO A 145 3.30 -8.70 16.44
C PRO A 145 2.15 -7.92 15.77
N ALA A 146 1.53 -8.56 14.78
CA ALA A 146 0.33 -8.01 14.14
C ALA A 146 -0.77 -7.80 15.20
N SER A 147 -1.55 -6.72 15.06
CA SER A 147 -2.64 -6.45 16.00
C SER A 147 -3.66 -7.60 15.99
N PRO A 148 -4.16 -8.06 17.15
CA PRO A 148 -5.02 -9.25 17.26
C PRO A 148 -6.28 -9.26 16.36
N ASN A 149 -6.81 -8.09 15.99
CA ASN A 149 -8.10 -7.96 15.31
C ASN A 149 -8.03 -7.65 13.80
N ALA A 150 -6.87 -7.70 13.16
CA ALA A 150 -6.72 -7.31 11.74
C ALA A 150 -7.50 -8.18 10.73
N GLY A 151 -8.18 -9.25 11.17
CA GLY A 151 -8.91 -10.18 10.31
C GLY A 151 -10.44 -10.15 10.41
N LYS A 152 -11.05 -9.28 11.22
CA LYS A 152 -12.50 -9.33 11.51
C LYS A 152 -13.38 -8.33 10.75
N ASP A 153 -12.80 -7.35 10.06
CA ASP A 153 -13.59 -6.22 9.51
C ASP A 153 -13.79 -6.23 7.98
N VAL A 154 -13.59 -7.36 7.29
CA VAL A 154 -13.82 -7.48 5.82
C VAL A 154 -15.05 -8.33 5.50
N SER A 155 -16.15 -8.14 6.22
CA SER A 155 -17.44 -8.72 5.83
C SER A 155 -18.61 -7.86 6.29
N SER A 156 -18.88 -6.76 5.57
CA SER A 156 -20.23 -6.33 5.19
C SER A 156 -20.22 -4.90 4.63
N SER A 157 -20.16 -4.78 3.31
CA SER A 157 -20.82 -3.67 2.60
C SER A 157 -21.33 -4.20 1.26
N GLY A 158 -22.34 -5.06 1.34
CA GLY A 158 -23.17 -5.36 0.18
C GLY A 158 -24.09 -4.17 -0.05
N SER A 159 -23.88 -3.46 -1.15
CA SER A 159 -24.86 -2.50 -1.68
C SER A 159 -26.15 -3.27 -2.05
N PRO A 160 -27.35 -2.77 -1.73
CA PRO A 160 -28.55 -3.34 -2.30
C PRO A 160 -28.63 -2.95 -3.78
N ALA A 161 -28.55 -3.95 -4.66
CA ALA A 161 -28.91 -3.80 -6.06
C ALA A 161 -30.43 -3.61 -6.16
N GLY A 162 -30.85 -2.60 -6.92
CA GLY A 162 -32.24 -2.39 -7.29
C GLY A 162 -32.77 -3.54 -8.13
N GLY A 163 -33.98 -4.00 -7.79
CA GLY A 163 -34.82 -4.87 -8.60
C GLY A 163 -36.13 -4.16 -8.90
N LYS A 164 -36.44 -4.01 -10.19
CA LYS A 164 -37.66 -3.43 -10.76
C LYS A 164 -38.81 -4.45 -10.81
N ASP A 165 -40.02 -3.89 -10.74
CA ASP A 165 -41.31 -4.25 -11.34
C ASP A 165 -42.03 -5.58 -10.96
N VAL A 166 -43.32 -5.49 -10.60
CA VAL A 166 -44.49 -5.98 -11.39
C VAL A 166 -45.83 -5.65 -10.67
N SER A 167 -46.83 -5.30 -11.47
CA SER A 167 -48.23 -4.95 -11.23
C SER A 167 -49.14 -5.98 -10.53
N SER A 168 -50.11 -5.49 -9.75
CA SER A 168 -51.54 -5.91 -9.56
C SER A 168 -52.03 -5.24 -8.26
N SER A 169 -53.21 -4.62 -8.12
CA SER A 169 -54.52 -4.69 -8.77
C SER A 169 -55.16 -3.31 -8.88
#